data_AF-S8F2V1-F1
#
_entry.id   AF-S8F2V1-F1
#
_cell.length_a   1.000
_cell.length_b   1.000
_cell.length_c   1.000
_cell.angle_alpha   90.00
_cell.angle_beta   90.00
_cell.angle_gamma   90.00
#
_symmetry.space_group_name_H-M   'P 1'
#
loop_
_entity.id
_entity.type
_entity.pdbx_description
1 polymer ?
#
loop_
_entity_poly.entity_id
_entity_poly.type
_entity_poly.pdbx_seq_one_letter_code
_entity_poly.pdbx_strand_id
1 'polypeptide(L)'
;MDKHRSDHSPLAWKVVAGQGPEAEATIGRVSETSWAFTLGVAKLIASFPTEFATGEDVERTGEALFAGIQELWKQHATVPNKTGRSRSWWNQECSVWNKAHRKMCKRDKLVRRLRGLALRCCGPTSAQYKVYDDMNVVTISDIKERAKGLQAAVKRAKRVFFDKIICHAHPQLISNYVAWTRPRRLDSSVQIKRADGTVLDNPEELQEEFKEQFTPSVQKPVDMSILDELPNWEERPFAPIS
;
A
#
# COMPACT_ATOMS: atom_id res chain seq x y z
N MET A 1 15.33 33.99 -31.28
CA MET A 1 13.99 33.53 -30.86
C MET A 1 14.11 32.93 -29.48
N ASP A 2 13.89 33.76 -28.46
CA ASP A 2 14.09 33.41 -27.06
C ASP A 2 12.94 32.56 -26.52
N LYS A 3 13.29 31.42 -25.92
CA LYS A 3 12.37 30.55 -25.18
C LYS A 3 11.79 31.34 -24.01
N HIS A 4 10.46 31.40 -23.93
CA HIS A 4 9.72 31.94 -22.79
C HIS A 4 10.37 31.53 -21.46
N ARG A 5 11.02 32.49 -20.80
CA ARG A 5 11.44 32.40 -19.41
C ARG A 5 10.21 32.70 -18.57
N SER A 6 9.78 31.72 -17.78
CA SER A 6 8.80 31.92 -16.71
C SER A 6 9.21 33.15 -15.88
N ASP A 7 8.25 33.97 -15.50
CA ASP A 7 8.40 35.07 -14.53
C ASP A 7 8.84 34.56 -13.15
N HIS A 8 8.53 33.31 -12.84
CA HIS A 8 9.08 32.61 -11.69
C HIS A 8 10.53 32.14 -11.89
N SER A 9 11.42 32.51 -10.97
CA SER A 9 12.76 31.95 -10.86
C SER A 9 12.72 30.54 -10.26
N PRO A 10 13.33 29.51 -10.87
CA PRO A 10 13.39 28.19 -10.28
C PRO A 10 14.27 28.24 -9.01
N LEU A 11 13.63 28.11 -7.85
CA LEU A 11 14.33 27.95 -6.58
C LEU A 11 14.89 26.53 -6.52
N ALA A 12 16.22 26.43 -6.61
CA ALA A 12 16.95 25.17 -6.47
C ALA A 12 17.79 25.21 -5.19
N TRP A 13 17.48 24.35 -4.25
CA TRP A 13 18.26 24.12 -3.04
C TRP A 13 19.05 22.82 -3.21
N LYS A 14 20.36 22.89 -2.98
CA LYS A 14 21.18 21.70 -2.74
C LYS A 14 20.98 21.30 -1.29
N VAL A 15 20.07 20.37 -1.04
CA VAL A 15 20.00 19.71 0.25
C VAL A 15 21.17 18.74 0.31
N VAL A 16 22.14 19.01 1.19
CA VAL A 16 23.07 17.98 1.64
C VAL A 16 22.24 17.05 2.51
N ALA A 17 21.64 16.04 1.90
CA ALA A 17 21.13 14.93 2.67
C ALA A 17 22.33 14.41 3.45
N GLY A 18 22.32 14.57 4.78
CA GLY A 18 23.36 14.00 5.63
C GLY A 18 23.57 12.55 5.21
N GLN A 19 24.82 12.11 5.13
CA GLN A 19 25.10 10.72 4.87
C GLN A 19 24.26 9.93 5.88
N GLY A 20 23.26 9.19 5.38
CA GLY A 20 22.52 8.27 6.22
C GLY A 20 23.52 7.35 6.91
N PRO A 21 23.15 6.73 8.04
CA PRO A 21 24.07 5.85 8.76
C PRO A 21 24.73 4.88 7.78
N GLU A 22 26.06 4.77 7.87
CA GLU A 22 26.84 3.85 7.04
C GLU A 22 26.15 2.49 7.07
N ALA A 23 26.02 1.87 5.89
CA ALA A 23 25.39 0.56 5.82
C ALA A 23 26.26 -0.42 6.59
N GLU A 24 25.76 -0.93 7.71
CA GLU A 24 26.45 -1.96 8.47
C GLU A 24 26.72 -3.17 7.58
N ALA A 25 27.95 -3.69 7.65
CA ALA A 25 28.31 -4.92 6.96
C ALA A 25 27.45 -6.07 7.50
N THR A 26 26.91 -6.89 6.62
CA THR A 26 26.04 -8.01 7.01
C THR A 26 26.45 -9.28 6.30
N ILE A 27 26.20 -10.41 6.96
CA ILE A 27 26.27 -11.74 6.38
C ILE A 27 24.82 -12.18 6.10
N GLY A 28 24.55 -12.68 4.89
CA GLY A 28 23.21 -13.13 4.52
C GLY A 28 22.73 -14.29 5.39
N ARG A 29 21.52 -14.21 5.95
CA ARG A 29 21.04 -15.17 6.97
C ARG A 29 21.00 -16.64 6.52
N VAL A 30 20.82 -16.90 5.23
CA VAL A 30 20.75 -18.25 4.61
C VAL A 30 21.51 -18.19 3.29
N SER A 31 22.82 -18.04 3.38
CA SER A 31 23.71 -18.00 2.21
C SER A 31 24.92 -18.90 2.43
N GLU A 32 25.55 -19.30 1.33
CA GLU A 32 26.83 -20.03 1.34
C GLU A 32 27.90 -19.29 2.15
N THR A 33 27.88 -17.94 2.12
CA THR A 33 28.77 -17.10 2.92
C THR A 33 28.50 -17.18 4.44
N SER A 34 27.24 -17.34 4.86
CA SER A 34 26.92 -17.57 6.28
C SER A 34 27.36 -18.94 6.75
N TRP A 35 27.22 -19.95 5.90
CA TRP A 35 27.75 -21.28 6.18
C TRP A 35 29.28 -21.26 6.31
N ALA A 36 29.98 -20.62 5.38
CA ALA A 36 31.44 -20.49 5.43
C ALA A 36 31.92 -19.76 6.71
N PHE A 37 31.26 -18.66 7.08
CA PHE A 37 31.55 -17.93 8.32
C PHE A 37 31.33 -18.81 9.56
N THR A 38 30.18 -19.45 9.70
CA THR A 38 29.86 -20.29 10.86
C THR A 38 30.81 -21.48 10.98
N LEU A 39 31.14 -22.13 9.86
CA LEU A 39 32.14 -23.20 9.83
C LEU A 39 33.53 -22.70 10.21
N GLY A 40 33.92 -21.51 9.75
CA GLY A 40 35.18 -20.86 10.11
C GLY A 40 35.28 -20.59 11.62
N VAL A 41 34.21 -20.05 12.22
CA VAL A 41 34.15 -19.81 13.66
C VAL A 41 34.23 -21.12 14.45
N ALA A 42 33.53 -22.16 14.01
CA ALA A 42 33.59 -23.48 14.65
C ALA A 42 35.01 -24.07 14.62
N LYS A 43 35.71 -23.98 13.48
CA LYS A 43 37.10 -24.41 13.33
C LYS A 43 38.05 -23.60 14.21
N LEU A 44 37.84 -22.29 14.31
CA LEU A 44 38.63 -21.41 15.16
C LEU A 44 38.49 -21.79 16.63
N ILE A 45 37.26 -21.98 17.12
CA ILE A 45 37.01 -22.42 18.51
C ILE A 45 37.69 -23.77 18.78
N ALA A 46 37.57 -24.72 17.85
CA ALA A 46 38.19 -26.04 17.99
C ALA A 46 39.73 -26.02 18.00
N SER A 47 40.36 -24.92 17.57
CA SER A 47 41.82 -24.79 17.54
C SER A 47 42.43 -24.38 18.89
N PHE A 48 41.60 -23.89 19.83
CA PHE A 48 42.04 -23.47 21.15
C PHE A 48 41.98 -24.63 22.17
N PRO A 49 42.85 -24.59 23.19
CA PRO A 49 42.81 -25.58 24.27
C PRO A 49 41.50 -25.47 25.06
N THR A 50 41.03 -26.61 25.57
CA THR A 50 39.84 -26.70 26.44
C THR A 50 40.16 -26.56 27.92
N GLU A 51 41.44 -26.69 28.28
CA GLU A 51 41.94 -26.60 29.64
C GLU A 51 42.95 -25.44 29.72
N PHE A 52 42.80 -24.60 30.74
CA PHE A 52 43.64 -23.42 30.95
C PHE A 52 44.31 -23.54 32.32
N ALA A 53 45.63 -23.32 32.35
CA ALA A 53 46.41 -23.42 33.59
C ALA A 53 46.29 -22.15 34.44
N THR A 54 46.07 -20.99 33.81
CA THR A 54 46.07 -19.68 34.47
C THR A 54 44.96 -18.78 33.95
N GLY A 55 44.61 -17.74 34.72
CA GLY A 55 43.66 -16.71 34.27
C GLY A 55 44.18 -15.88 33.08
N GLU A 56 45.49 -15.60 33.04
CA GLU A 56 46.12 -14.89 31.90
C GLU A 56 45.99 -15.69 30.59
N ASP A 57 46.07 -17.03 30.66
CA ASP A 57 45.86 -17.88 29.49
C ASP A 57 44.43 -17.79 28.95
N VAL A 58 43.44 -17.63 29.84
CA VAL A 58 42.04 -17.44 29.46
C VAL A 58 41.84 -16.09 28.77
N GLU A 59 42.39 -15.02 29.33
CA GLU A 59 42.30 -13.67 28.75
C GLU A 59 42.95 -13.61 27.36
N ARG A 60 44.19 -14.11 27.25
CA ARG A 60 44.91 -14.17 25.98
C ARG A 60 44.17 -14.99 24.92
N THR A 61 43.56 -16.09 25.33
CA THR A 61 42.75 -16.93 24.43
C THR A 61 41.46 -16.23 24.02
N GLY A 62 40.81 -15.50 24.94
CA GLY A 62 39.63 -14.70 24.65
C GLY A 62 39.91 -13.58 23.64
N GLU A 63 41.02 -12.86 23.80
CA GLU A 63 41.47 -11.83 22.86
C GLU A 63 41.78 -12.43 21.48
N ALA A 64 42.50 -13.55 21.43
CA ALA A 64 42.83 -14.25 20.19
C ALA A 64 41.56 -14.77 19.47
N LEU A 65 40.61 -15.32 20.22
CA LEU A 65 39.32 -15.77 19.70
C LEU A 65 38.53 -14.59 19.13
N PHE A 66 38.42 -13.48 19.86
CA PHE A 66 37.72 -12.29 19.41
C PHE A 66 38.35 -11.72 18.13
N ALA A 67 39.67 -11.60 18.09
CA ALA A 67 40.40 -11.14 16.91
C ALA A 67 40.16 -12.06 15.70
N GLY A 68 40.17 -13.38 15.90
CA GLY A 68 39.89 -14.35 14.84
C GLY A 68 38.45 -14.28 14.33
N ILE A 69 37.46 -14.10 15.21
CA ILE A 69 36.06 -13.91 14.81
C ILE A 69 35.89 -12.61 14.02
N GLN A 70 36.54 -11.52 14.44
CA GLN A 70 36.53 -10.24 13.72
C GLN A 70 37.12 -10.37 12.31
N GLU A 71 38.19 -11.13 12.16
CA GLU A 71 38.82 -11.38 10.86
C GLU A 71 37.91 -12.20 9.94
N LEU A 72 37.34 -13.30 10.46
CA LEU A 72 36.33 -14.09 9.73
C LEU A 72 35.10 -13.25 9.35
N TRP A 73 34.67 -12.35 10.23
CA TRP A 73 33.58 -11.43 9.93
C TRP A 73 33.95 -10.50 8.77
N LYS A 74 35.12 -9.86 8.80
CA LYS A 74 35.59 -8.99 7.70
C LYS A 74 35.69 -9.72 6.37
N GLN A 75 36.09 -10.99 6.38
CA GLN A 75 36.22 -11.81 5.17
C GLN A 75 34.88 -12.16 4.54
N HIS A 76 33.84 -12.38 5.35
CA HIS A 76 32.55 -12.90 4.87
C HIS A 76 31.41 -11.86 4.87
N ALA A 77 31.52 -10.80 5.66
CA ALA A 77 30.53 -9.73 5.71
C ALA A 77 30.65 -8.83 4.49
N THR A 78 29.51 -8.43 3.94
CA THR A 78 29.46 -7.51 2.81
C THR A 78 28.70 -6.27 3.22
N VAL A 79 29.22 -5.10 2.85
CA VAL A 79 28.48 -3.84 2.98
C VAL A 79 27.38 -3.85 1.93
N PRO A 80 26.10 -3.84 2.33
CA PRO A 80 25.02 -3.84 1.36
C PRO A 80 25.10 -2.55 0.53
N ASN A 81 25.28 -2.69 -0.78
CA ASN A 81 25.26 -1.56 -1.69
C ASN A 81 23.81 -1.04 -1.80
N LYS A 82 23.48 -0.04 -0.99
CA LYS A 82 22.20 0.67 -0.99
C LYS A 82 22.07 1.53 -2.26
N THR A 83 21.92 0.90 -3.42
CA THR A 83 21.54 1.61 -4.65
C THR A 83 20.07 2.03 -4.56
N GLY A 84 19.64 3.04 -5.32
CA GLY A 84 18.20 3.37 -5.46
C GLY A 84 17.33 2.23 -6.03
N ARG A 85 17.94 1.09 -6.40
CA ARG A 85 17.30 -0.16 -6.83
C ARG A 85 17.36 -1.27 -5.78
N SER A 86 18.11 -1.08 -4.70
CA SER A 86 18.20 -2.04 -3.60
C SER A 86 16.83 -2.14 -2.93
N ARG A 87 16.18 -3.29 -3.14
CA ARG A 87 14.84 -3.62 -2.65
C ARG A 87 13.75 -2.64 -3.09
N SER A 88 13.71 -2.29 -4.37
CA SER A 88 12.56 -1.59 -4.88
C SER A 88 11.34 -2.52 -4.88
N TRP A 89 10.31 -2.17 -4.13
CA TRP A 89 8.95 -2.67 -4.35
C TRP A 89 8.48 -2.45 -5.81
N TRP A 90 9.19 -1.61 -6.57
CA TRP A 90 8.98 -1.36 -7.98
C TRP A 90 9.26 -2.61 -8.84
N ASN A 91 8.25 -3.09 -9.56
CA ASN A 91 8.32 -4.27 -10.42
C ASN A 91 8.10 -3.94 -11.90
N GLN A 92 8.13 -4.95 -12.78
CA GLN A 92 7.95 -4.78 -14.23
C GLN A 92 6.58 -4.18 -14.59
N GLU A 93 5.52 -4.55 -13.85
CA GLU A 93 4.18 -4.01 -14.05
C GLU A 93 4.14 -2.48 -13.83
N CYS A 94 4.76 -1.99 -12.75
CA CYS A 94 4.91 -0.56 -12.50
C CYS A 94 5.67 0.14 -13.63
N SER A 95 6.73 -0.49 -14.15
CA SER A 95 7.50 0.06 -15.28
C SER A 95 6.67 0.17 -16.56
N VAL A 96 5.84 -0.82 -16.87
CA VAL A 96 4.95 -0.82 -18.04
C VAL A 96 3.94 0.33 -17.94
N TRP A 97 3.23 0.44 -16.81
CA TRP A 97 2.25 1.50 -16.60
C TRP A 97 2.88 2.89 -16.57
N ASN A 98 4.07 3.04 -15.97
CA ASN A 98 4.79 4.31 -15.95
C ASN A 98 5.24 4.72 -17.36
N LYS A 99 5.71 3.79 -18.18
CA LYS A 99 6.07 4.05 -19.58
C LYS A 99 4.85 4.49 -20.39
N ALA A 100 3.72 3.80 -20.22
CA ALA A 100 2.46 4.16 -20.88
C ALA A 100 1.96 5.55 -20.46
N HIS A 101 1.94 5.84 -19.16
CA HIS A 101 1.56 7.14 -18.61
C HIS A 101 2.46 8.26 -19.14
N ARG A 102 3.79 8.08 -19.10
CA ARG A 102 4.75 9.06 -19.64
C ARG A 102 4.55 9.34 -21.13
N LYS A 103 4.27 8.30 -21.93
CA LYS A 103 3.99 8.46 -23.37
C LYS A 103 2.75 9.34 -23.59
N MET A 104 1.69 9.12 -22.80
CA MET A 104 0.48 9.94 -22.89
C MET A 104 0.67 11.37 -22.40
N CYS A 105 1.43 11.60 -21.33
CA CYS A 105 1.78 12.97 -20.91
C CYS A 105 2.56 13.74 -21.99
N LYS A 106 3.41 13.06 -22.78
CA LYS A 106 4.09 13.69 -23.92
C LYS A 106 3.11 14.04 -25.04
N ARG A 107 2.15 13.17 -25.32
CA ARG A 107 1.07 13.41 -26.31
C ARG A 107 0.20 14.61 -25.90
N ASP A 108 -0.20 14.70 -24.63
CA ASP A 108 -0.98 15.84 -24.11
C ASP A 108 -0.27 17.18 -24.33
N LYS A 109 1.04 17.25 -24.05
CA LYS A 109 1.82 18.47 -24.34
C LYS A 109 1.76 18.88 -25.81
N LEU A 110 1.83 17.91 -26.73
CA LEU A 110 1.73 18.18 -28.17
C LEU A 110 0.32 18.65 -28.54
N VAL A 111 -0.72 17.93 -28.09
CA VAL A 111 -2.13 18.25 -28.39
C VAL A 111 -2.51 19.63 -27.84
N ARG A 112 -2.13 19.95 -26.59
CA ARG A 112 -2.34 21.29 -26.00
C ARG A 112 -1.67 22.39 -26.81
N ARG A 113 -0.47 22.13 -27.33
CA ARG A 113 0.26 23.09 -28.17
C ARG A 113 -0.46 23.35 -29.49
N LEU A 114 -0.90 22.28 -30.15
CA LEU A 114 -1.64 22.35 -31.41
C LEU A 114 -3.00 23.03 -31.23
N ARG A 115 -3.75 22.66 -30.18
CA ARG A 115 -4.99 23.32 -29.78
C ARG A 115 -4.81 24.82 -29.55
N GLY A 116 -3.78 25.20 -28.79
CA GLY A 116 -3.48 26.61 -28.53
C GLY A 116 -3.06 27.38 -29.79
N LEU A 117 -2.36 26.73 -30.72
CA LEU A 117 -2.01 27.32 -32.01
C LEU A 117 -3.26 27.52 -32.89
N ALA A 118 -4.10 26.49 -33.03
CA ALA A 118 -5.34 26.57 -33.79
C ALA A 118 -6.30 27.65 -33.23
N LEU A 119 -6.37 27.77 -31.90
CA LEU A 119 -7.15 28.81 -31.25
C LEU A 119 -6.66 30.22 -31.63
N ARG A 120 -5.34 30.42 -31.71
CA ARG A 120 -4.74 31.73 -32.08
C ARG A 120 -4.84 32.04 -33.57
N CYS A 121 -4.64 31.04 -34.44
CA CYS A 121 -4.55 31.26 -35.88
C CYS A 121 -5.92 31.24 -36.57
N CYS A 122 -6.83 30.38 -36.12
CA CYS A 122 -8.07 30.09 -36.83
C CYS A 122 -9.32 30.33 -35.97
N GLY A 123 -9.16 30.59 -34.68
CA GLY A 123 -10.27 30.82 -33.75
C GLY A 123 -10.99 29.55 -33.32
N PRO A 124 -11.88 29.66 -32.31
CA PRO A 124 -12.52 28.52 -31.65
C PRO A 124 -13.59 27.83 -32.51
N THR A 125 -14.13 28.51 -33.53
CA THR A 125 -15.14 27.94 -34.44
C THR A 125 -14.54 27.15 -35.60
N SER A 126 -13.22 27.23 -35.80
CA SER A 126 -12.55 26.51 -36.89
C SER A 126 -12.63 25.00 -36.72
N ALA A 127 -12.79 24.28 -37.84
CA ALA A 127 -12.74 22.82 -37.86
C ALA A 127 -11.41 22.28 -37.27
N GLN A 128 -10.30 22.97 -37.54
CA GLN A 128 -8.98 22.59 -37.00
C GLN A 128 -8.94 22.68 -35.47
N TYR A 129 -9.50 23.73 -34.86
CA TYR A 129 -9.56 23.83 -33.41
C TYR A 129 -10.40 22.71 -32.80
N LYS A 130 -11.58 22.42 -33.37
CA LYS A 130 -12.47 21.35 -32.87
C LYS A 130 -11.77 19.99 -32.86
N VAL A 131 -11.05 19.64 -33.93
CA VAL A 131 -10.26 18.40 -33.98
C VAL A 131 -9.25 18.32 -32.83
N TYR A 132 -8.49 19.37 -32.55
CA TYR A 132 -7.52 19.36 -31.47
C TYR A 132 -8.15 19.42 -30.06
N ASP A 133 -9.33 20.03 -29.93
CA ASP A 133 -10.10 20.05 -28.69
C ASP A 133 -10.63 18.66 -28.36
N ASP A 134 -11.22 17.96 -29.33
CA ASP A 134 -11.67 16.56 -29.20
C ASP A 134 -10.49 15.63 -28.86
N MET A 135 -9.36 15.79 -29.56
CA MET A 135 -8.13 15.05 -29.24
C MET A 135 -7.63 15.34 -27.82
N ASN A 136 -7.80 16.57 -27.32
CA ASN A 136 -7.39 16.95 -25.97
C ASN A 136 -8.27 16.27 -24.91
N VAL A 137 -9.58 16.23 -25.12
CA VAL A 137 -10.53 15.52 -24.23
C VAL A 137 -10.17 14.04 -24.11
N VAL A 138 -9.96 13.37 -25.25
CA VAL A 138 -9.57 11.94 -25.28
C VAL A 138 -8.21 11.73 -24.63
N THR A 139 -7.24 12.62 -24.89
CA THR A 139 -5.90 12.46 -24.30
C THR A 139 -5.94 12.65 -22.77
N ILE A 140 -6.79 13.54 -22.26
CA ILE A 140 -6.97 13.74 -20.80
C ILE A 140 -7.62 12.50 -20.16
N SER A 141 -8.63 11.89 -20.79
CA SER A 141 -9.22 10.64 -20.27
C SER A 141 -8.21 9.51 -20.24
N ASP A 142 -7.43 9.34 -21.31
CA ASP A 142 -6.39 8.30 -21.39
C ASP A 142 -5.32 8.48 -20.32
N ILE A 143 -4.87 9.71 -20.07
CA ILE A 143 -3.89 9.99 -19.00
C ILE A 143 -4.45 9.57 -17.64
N LYS A 144 -5.71 9.92 -17.35
CA LYS A 144 -6.35 9.54 -16.08
C LYS A 144 -6.42 8.02 -15.94
N GLU A 145 -6.78 7.31 -17.00
CA GLU A 145 -6.82 5.84 -17.00
C GLU A 145 -5.44 5.24 -16.76
N ARG A 146 -4.40 5.70 -17.46
CA ARG A 146 -3.02 5.22 -17.26
C ARG A 146 -2.47 5.58 -15.87
N ALA A 147 -2.85 6.73 -15.32
CA ALA A 147 -2.50 7.11 -13.96
C ALA A 147 -3.16 6.20 -12.92
N LYS A 148 -4.44 5.86 -13.09
CA LYS A 148 -5.15 4.88 -12.25
C LYS A 148 -4.48 3.51 -12.32
N GLY A 149 -4.15 3.04 -13.53
CA GLY A 149 -3.44 1.77 -13.73
C GLY A 149 -2.08 1.75 -13.04
N LEU A 150 -1.29 2.83 -13.17
CA LEU A 150 -0.03 2.99 -12.46
C LEU A 150 -0.20 2.97 -10.94
N GLN A 151 -1.17 3.71 -10.40
CA GLN A 151 -1.45 3.73 -8.97
C GLN A 151 -1.83 2.33 -8.45
N ALA A 152 -2.65 1.59 -9.20
CA ALA A 152 -3.05 0.24 -8.83
C ALA A 152 -1.85 -0.73 -8.84
N ALA A 153 -1.00 -0.67 -9.87
CA ALA A 153 0.23 -1.46 -9.95
C ALA A 153 1.18 -1.14 -8.79
N VAL A 154 1.39 0.16 -8.49
CA VAL A 154 2.20 0.61 -7.35
C VAL A 154 1.66 0.07 -6.03
N LYS A 155 0.35 0.14 -5.80
CA LYS A 155 -0.29 -0.40 -4.58
C LYS A 155 -0.07 -1.91 -4.45
N ARG A 156 -0.30 -2.67 -5.54
CA ARG A 156 -0.06 -4.13 -5.56
C ARG A 156 1.39 -4.47 -5.29
N ALA A 157 2.31 -3.81 -5.98
CA ALA A 157 3.74 -4.09 -5.87
C ALA A 157 4.28 -3.78 -4.46
N LYS A 158 3.83 -2.67 -3.85
CA LYS A 158 4.09 -2.37 -2.43
C LYS A 158 3.54 -3.46 -1.51
N ARG A 159 2.28 -3.85 -1.68
CA ARG A 159 1.64 -4.88 -0.85
C ARG A 159 2.45 -6.18 -0.89
N VAL A 160 2.70 -6.72 -2.08
CA VAL A 160 3.48 -7.97 -2.24
C VAL A 160 4.88 -7.87 -1.63
N PHE A 161 5.54 -6.72 -1.78
CA PHE A 161 6.87 -6.50 -1.22
C PHE A 161 6.85 -6.48 0.31
N PHE A 162 5.95 -5.71 0.91
CA PHE A 162 5.84 -5.61 2.37
C PHE A 162 5.31 -6.91 2.98
N ASP A 163 4.34 -7.57 2.36
CA ASP A 163 3.86 -8.88 2.83
C ASP A 163 5.00 -9.89 2.91
N LYS A 164 5.89 -9.95 1.89
CA LYS A 164 7.09 -10.80 1.95
C LYS A 164 8.03 -10.44 3.10
N ILE A 165 8.24 -9.16 3.38
CA ILE A 165 9.07 -8.72 4.51
C ILE A 165 8.44 -9.14 5.83
N ILE A 166 7.13 -8.93 5.98
CA ILE A 166 6.42 -9.25 7.22
C ILE A 166 6.44 -10.76 7.45
N CYS A 167 6.15 -11.59 6.44
CA CYS A 167 6.23 -13.05 6.54
C CYS A 167 7.64 -13.56 6.89
N HIS A 168 8.69 -12.87 6.42
CA HIS A 168 10.07 -13.23 6.76
C HIS A 168 10.46 -12.81 8.19
N ALA A 169 9.91 -11.70 8.69
CA ALA A 169 10.19 -11.18 10.02
C ALA A 169 9.44 -11.96 11.12
N HIS A 170 8.21 -12.40 10.84
CA HIS A 170 7.41 -13.18 11.78
C HIS A 170 6.56 -14.22 11.02
N PRO A 171 6.59 -15.52 11.40
CA PRO A 171 5.82 -16.55 10.73
C PRO A 171 4.30 -16.39 10.90
N GLN A 172 3.87 -15.61 11.89
CA GLN A 172 2.46 -15.27 12.10
C GLN A 172 2.29 -13.75 12.09
N LEU A 173 1.39 -13.25 11.25
CA LEU A 173 1.09 -11.83 11.14
C LEU A 173 0.37 -11.37 12.41
N ILE A 174 0.61 -10.15 12.89
CA ILE A 174 -0.23 -9.51 13.92
C ILE A 174 -1.71 -9.60 13.53
N SER A 175 -2.02 -9.52 12.23
CA SER A 175 -3.39 -9.66 11.74
C SER A 175 -4.03 -11.03 11.96
N ASN A 176 -3.23 -12.06 12.21
CA ASN A 176 -3.73 -13.37 12.61
C ASN A 176 -4.23 -13.36 14.07
N TYR A 177 -3.66 -12.49 14.91
CA TYR A 177 -3.94 -12.43 16.35
C TYR A 177 -4.98 -11.37 16.73
N VAL A 178 -5.05 -10.24 16.03
CA VAL A 178 -5.98 -9.16 16.40
C VAL A 178 -7.21 -9.12 15.50
N ALA A 179 -8.35 -9.48 16.07
CA ALA A 179 -9.63 -9.65 15.36
C ALA A 179 -10.07 -8.42 14.54
N TRP A 180 -9.68 -7.20 14.93
CA TRP A 180 -10.02 -5.95 14.23
C TRP A 180 -9.32 -5.75 12.88
N THR A 181 -8.27 -6.54 12.60
CA THR A 181 -7.54 -6.52 11.32
C THR A 181 -8.07 -7.53 10.29
N ARG A 182 -8.89 -8.49 10.74
CA ARG A 182 -9.63 -9.39 9.84
C ARG A 182 -10.75 -8.57 9.18
N PRO A 183 -11.25 -8.97 7.99
CA PRO A 183 -12.45 -8.37 7.42
C PRO A 183 -13.52 -8.35 8.50
N ARG A 184 -13.93 -7.16 8.93
CA ARG A 184 -14.97 -6.99 9.93
C ARG A 184 -16.19 -7.69 9.34
N ARG A 185 -16.69 -8.76 9.97
CA ARG A 185 -18.01 -9.27 9.65
C ARG A 185 -18.93 -8.07 9.83
N LEU A 186 -19.43 -7.53 8.74
CA LEU A 186 -20.36 -6.42 8.81
C LEU A 186 -21.62 -7.03 9.43
N ASP A 187 -21.98 -6.60 10.64
CA ASP A 187 -23.26 -6.96 11.26
C ASP A 187 -24.47 -6.54 10.39
N SER A 188 -24.23 -5.83 9.27
CA SER A 188 -25.23 -5.55 8.24
C SER A 188 -25.65 -6.78 7.43
N SER A 189 -24.89 -7.89 7.47
CA SER A 189 -25.52 -9.20 7.28
C SER A 189 -26.01 -9.64 8.65
N VAL A 190 -27.08 -9.02 9.13
CA VAL A 190 -27.96 -9.67 10.11
C VAL A 190 -28.25 -11.01 9.45
N GLN A 191 -27.65 -12.09 9.95
CA GLN A 191 -27.99 -13.42 9.50
C GLN A 191 -29.49 -13.51 9.63
N ILE A 192 -30.21 -13.58 8.51
CA ILE A 192 -31.65 -13.72 8.53
C ILE A 192 -31.87 -15.08 9.20
N LYS A 193 -32.38 -15.00 10.43
CA LYS A 193 -32.71 -16.17 11.23
C LYS A 193 -34.18 -16.43 11.00
N ARG A 194 -34.55 -17.70 10.87
CA ARG A 194 -35.95 -18.10 10.97
C ARG A 194 -36.52 -17.69 12.33
N ALA A 195 -37.85 -17.70 12.46
CA ALA A 195 -38.53 -17.54 13.74
C ALA A 195 -38.00 -18.48 14.84
N ASP A 196 -37.50 -19.67 14.46
CA ASP A 196 -36.92 -20.68 15.36
C ASP A 196 -35.45 -20.39 15.75
N GLY A 197 -34.85 -19.30 15.25
CA GLY A 197 -33.49 -18.87 15.59
C GLY A 197 -32.35 -19.55 14.81
N THR A 198 -32.68 -20.46 13.87
CA THR A 198 -31.70 -21.11 12.99
C THR A 198 -31.15 -20.16 11.94
N VAL A 199 -29.84 -20.22 11.73
CA VAL A 199 -29.11 -19.40 10.74
C VAL A 199 -29.25 -20.03 9.36
N LEU A 200 -29.59 -19.22 8.36
CA LEU A 200 -29.72 -19.63 6.96
C LEU A 200 -28.45 -19.24 6.18
N ASP A 201 -27.85 -20.23 5.51
CA ASP A 201 -26.67 -20.05 4.66
C ASP A 201 -26.99 -20.21 3.16
N ASN A 202 -28.20 -20.70 2.83
CA ASN A 202 -28.65 -20.94 1.45
C ASN A 202 -29.29 -19.65 0.86
N PRO A 203 -28.81 -19.12 -0.28
CA PRO A 203 -29.29 -17.86 -0.86
C PRO A 203 -30.78 -17.84 -1.24
N GLU A 204 -31.37 -18.98 -1.64
CA GLU A 204 -32.78 -19.06 -2.01
C GLU A 204 -33.69 -18.98 -0.77
N GLU A 205 -33.35 -19.73 0.29
CA GLU A 205 -34.07 -19.70 1.57
C GLU A 205 -33.95 -18.34 2.27
N LEU A 206 -32.79 -17.67 2.14
CA LEU A 206 -32.59 -16.31 2.64
C LEU A 206 -33.56 -15.32 1.99
N GLN A 207 -33.84 -15.47 0.70
CA GLN A 207 -34.71 -14.55 -0.04
C GLN A 207 -36.19 -14.74 0.34
N GLU A 208 -36.61 -15.97 0.60
CA GLU A 208 -37.98 -16.28 1.04
C GLU A 208 -38.23 -15.72 2.45
N GLU A 209 -37.34 -16.00 3.39
CA GLU A 209 -37.46 -15.54 4.79
C GLU A 209 -37.31 -14.02 4.90
N PHE A 210 -36.48 -13.41 4.06
CA PHE A 210 -36.42 -11.95 3.98
C PHE A 210 -37.76 -11.34 3.56
N LYS A 211 -38.43 -11.94 2.55
CA LYS A 211 -39.75 -11.47 2.13
C LYS A 211 -40.79 -11.67 3.22
N GLU A 212 -40.75 -12.80 3.91
CA GLU A 212 -41.71 -13.10 4.98
C GLU A 212 -41.53 -12.16 6.19
N GLN A 213 -40.29 -11.83 6.55
CA GLN A 213 -39.99 -10.98 7.70
C GLN A 213 -40.35 -9.50 7.46
N PHE A 214 -40.11 -8.97 6.25
CA PHE A 214 -40.34 -7.57 5.94
C PHE A 214 -41.70 -7.29 5.28
N THR A 215 -42.30 -8.31 4.67
CA THR A 215 -43.64 -8.26 4.05
C THR A 215 -44.44 -9.50 4.42
N PRO A 216 -44.81 -9.65 5.72
CA PRO A 216 -45.57 -10.81 6.16
C PRO A 216 -46.89 -10.89 5.39
N SER A 217 -47.18 -12.06 4.82
CA SER A 217 -48.42 -12.33 4.09
C SER A 217 -49.66 -12.24 4.99
N VAL A 218 -49.47 -12.41 6.30
CA VAL A 218 -50.49 -12.26 7.34
C VAL A 218 -50.24 -10.95 8.09
N GLN A 219 -51.12 -9.97 7.91
CA GLN A 219 -51.08 -8.72 8.68
C GLN A 219 -51.28 -9.05 10.16
N LYS A 220 -50.33 -8.65 11.02
CA LYS A 220 -50.56 -8.72 12.48
C LYS A 220 -51.74 -7.80 12.82
N PRO A 221 -52.70 -8.24 13.66
CA PRO A 221 -53.76 -7.35 14.11
C PRO A 221 -53.14 -6.16 14.83
N VAL A 222 -53.46 -4.96 14.36
CA VAL A 222 -53.02 -3.72 14.99
C VAL A 222 -53.85 -3.53 16.26
N ASP A 223 -53.19 -3.49 17.41
CA ASP A 223 -53.84 -3.19 18.67
C ASP A 223 -54.13 -1.69 18.74
N MET A 224 -55.41 -1.35 18.58
CA MET A 224 -55.87 0.04 18.56
C MET A 224 -55.99 0.64 19.97
N SER A 225 -55.87 -0.17 21.03
CA SER A 225 -55.92 0.31 22.43
C SER A 225 -54.74 1.23 22.78
N ILE A 226 -53.64 1.17 22.02
CA ILE A 226 -52.49 2.08 22.14
C ILE A 226 -52.87 3.54 21.90
N LEU A 227 -53.93 3.80 21.11
CA LEU A 227 -54.39 5.17 20.87
C LEU A 227 -55.04 5.79 22.11
N ASP A 228 -55.57 4.98 23.03
CA ASP A 228 -56.18 5.44 24.27
C ASP A 228 -55.12 5.83 25.32
N GLU A 229 -53.90 5.31 25.20
CA GLU A 229 -52.77 5.62 26.09
C GLU A 229 -51.98 6.86 25.67
N LEU A 230 -52.19 7.38 24.46
CA LEU A 230 -51.46 8.53 23.96
C LEU A 230 -51.98 9.83 24.61
N PRO A 231 -51.15 10.58 25.34
CA PRO A 231 -51.58 11.86 25.89
C PRO A 231 -51.94 12.81 24.74
N ASN A 232 -53.12 13.40 24.81
CA ASN A 232 -53.57 14.36 23.80
C ASN A 232 -52.83 15.68 24.07
N TRP A 233 -51.86 16.02 23.21
CA TRP A 233 -51.06 17.23 23.38
C TRP A 233 -51.83 18.45 22.90
N GLU A 234 -51.72 19.57 23.61
CA GLU A 234 -52.34 20.83 23.20
C GLU A 234 -51.83 21.26 21.81
N GLU A 235 -52.75 21.66 20.93
CA GLU A 235 -52.41 22.13 19.58
C GLU A 235 -51.56 23.40 19.67
N ARG A 236 -50.34 23.34 19.11
CA ARG A 236 -49.42 24.48 19.08
C ARG A 236 -50.04 25.60 18.23
N PRO A 237 -50.18 26.83 18.75
CA PRO A 237 -50.71 27.95 17.96
C PRO A 237 -49.77 28.27 16.80
N PHE A 238 -50.30 28.20 15.59
CA PHE A 238 -49.57 28.55 14.37
C PHE A 238 -49.61 30.07 14.20
N ALA A 239 -48.46 30.73 14.25
CA ALA A 239 -48.40 32.17 13.97
C ALA A 239 -48.70 32.42 12.49
N PRO A 240 -49.45 33.48 12.13
CA PRO A 240 -49.69 33.82 10.73
C PRO A 240 -48.36 34.17 10.07
N ILE A 241 -48.13 33.56 8.91
CA ILE A 241 -46.94 33.80 8.08
C ILE A 241 -47.04 35.23 7.53
N SER A 242 -46.11 36.11 7.91
CA SER A 242 -45.93 37.45 7.33
C SER A 242 -45.11 37.39 6.04
#